data_AF-A0A929PG68-F1
#
_entry.id   AF-A0A929PG68-F1
#
_cell.length_a   1.000
_cell.length_b   1.000
_cell.length_c   1.000
_cell.angle_alpha   90.00
_cell.angle_beta   90.00
_cell.angle_gamma   90.00
#
_symmetry.space_group_name_H-M   'P 1'
#
loop_
_entity.id
_entity.type
_entity.pdbx_description
1 polymer ?
#
loop_
_entity_poly.entity_id
_entity_poly.type
_entity_poly.pdbx_seq_one_letter_code
_entity_poly.pdbx_strand_id
1 'polypeptide(L)'
;ITPMEHVLGDVREISGVCNIFPDKDNRPVLHMHIACGREESTVTGCVRRSVNVWHLLAVVTFELVDSSACRMFDELLGFALIVP
;
A
#
# COMPACT_ATOMS: atom_id res chain seq x y z
N ILE A 1 10.97 -11.85 9.36
CA ILE A 1 9.50 -11.78 9.58
C ILE A 1 8.83 -12.40 8.36
N THR A 2 7.98 -13.41 8.54
CA THR A 2 7.16 -13.96 7.43
C THR A 2 5.85 -13.18 7.39
N PRO A 3 5.52 -12.47 6.31
CA PRO A 3 4.26 -11.73 6.22
C PRO A 3 3.07 -12.70 6.27
N MET A 4 2.01 -12.31 6.97
CA MET A 4 0.72 -12.97 6.82
C MET A 4 0.13 -12.58 5.46
N GLU A 5 -0.28 -13.57 4.68
CA GLU A 5 -0.87 -13.38 3.37
C GLU A 5 -2.26 -14.01 3.30
N HIS A 6 -3.18 -13.35 2.60
CA HIS A 6 -4.51 -13.86 2.30
C HIS A 6 -4.86 -13.48 0.86
N VAL A 7 -5.02 -14.49 0.00
CA VAL A 7 -5.33 -14.29 -1.42
C VAL A 7 -6.83 -14.14 -1.58
N LEU A 8 -7.24 -13.04 -2.20
CA LEU A 8 -8.63 -12.78 -2.53
C LEU A 8 -8.94 -13.32 -3.92
N GLY A 9 -9.86 -14.29 -3.99
CA GLY A 9 -10.47 -14.74 -5.24
C GLY A 9 -11.54 -13.77 -5.74
N ASP A 10 -11.82 -13.89 -7.04
CA ASP A 10 -12.77 -13.09 -7.82
C ASP A 10 -12.51 -11.57 -7.77
N VAL A 11 -13.31 -10.83 -8.54
CA VAL A 11 -13.28 -9.37 -8.55
C VAL A 11 -13.96 -8.82 -7.30
N ARG A 12 -13.38 -7.77 -6.73
CA ARG A 12 -13.89 -7.06 -5.55
C ARG A 12 -13.89 -5.55 -5.80
N GLU A 13 -14.88 -4.88 -5.24
CA GLU A 13 -14.90 -3.42 -5.16
C GLU A 13 -13.95 -2.97 -4.05
N ILE A 14 -13.26 -1.84 -4.23
CA ILE A 14 -12.26 -1.39 -3.26
C ILE A 14 -12.45 0.06 -2.82
N SER A 15 -12.08 0.31 -1.57
CA SER A 15 -11.76 1.64 -1.05
C SER A 15 -10.43 1.58 -0.33
N GLY A 16 -9.59 2.60 -0.47
CA GLY A 16 -8.20 2.51 -0.04
C GLY A 16 -7.57 3.82 0.37
N VAL A 17 -6.53 3.71 1.18
CA VAL A 17 -5.63 4.80 1.55
C VAL A 17 -4.20 4.38 1.26
N CYS A 18 -3.39 5.32 0.79
CA CYS A 18 -2.00 5.05 0.48
C CYS A 18 -1.11 6.27 0.66
N ASN A 19 0.18 6.02 0.71
CA ASN A 19 1.21 7.03 0.59
C ASN A 19 2.31 6.53 -0.36
N ILE A 20 3.04 7.48 -0.93
CA ILE A 20 4.22 7.24 -1.74
C ILE A 20 5.34 8.06 -1.11
N PHE A 21 6.34 7.38 -0.56
CA PHE A 21 7.57 8.00 -0.09
C PHE A 21 8.76 7.28 -0.74
N PRO A 22 9.82 8.01 -1.10
CA PRO A 22 10.99 7.40 -1.72
C PRO A 22 11.73 6.49 -0.73
N ASP A 23 12.41 5.46 -1.23
CA ASP A 23 13.41 4.71 -0.47
C ASP A 23 14.75 5.47 -0.39
N LYS A 24 15.73 4.87 0.28
CA LYS A 24 17.11 5.42 0.39
C LYS A 24 17.82 5.67 -0.95
N ASP A 25 17.37 5.01 -2.03
CA ASP A 25 17.94 5.15 -3.39
C ASP A 25 17.07 6.10 -4.24
N ASN A 26 16.18 6.87 -3.60
CA ASN A 26 15.23 7.80 -4.21
C ASN A 26 14.19 7.14 -5.15
N ARG A 27 13.89 5.85 -4.96
CA ARG A 27 12.85 5.16 -5.73
C ARG A 27 11.49 5.30 -5.05
N PRO A 28 10.41 5.62 -5.77
CA PRO A 28 9.10 5.76 -5.16
C PRO A 28 8.59 4.40 -4.64
N VAL A 29 8.17 4.37 -3.38
CA VAL A 29 7.59 3.17 -2.75
C VAL A 29 6.15 3.47 -2.33
N LEU A 30 5.21 2.79 -2.99
CA LEU A 30 3.80 2.78 -2.62
C LEU A 30 3.58 1.87 -1.41
N HIS A 31 2.94 2.40 -0.38
CA HIS A 31 2.34 1.60 0.69
C HIS A 31 0.85 1.91 0.75
N MET A 32 0.04 0.88 0.55
CA MET A 32 -1.40 1.00 0.45
C MET A 32 -2.10 -0.02 1.36
N HIS A 33 -3.18 0.42 1.98
CA HIS A 33 -4.16 -0.44 2.65
C HIS A 33 -5.51 -0.25 1.96
N ILE A 34 -6.19 -1.36 1.69
CA ILE A 34 -7.50 -1.35 1.04
C ILE A 34 -8.48 -2.24 1.78
N ALA A 35 -9.75 -1.85 1.73
CA ALA A 35 -10.88 -2.69 2.04
C ALA A 35 -11.45 -3.23 0.71
N CYS A 36 -11.50 -4.56 0.57
CA CYS A 36 -12.00 -5.26 -0.61
C CYS A 36 -13.35 -5.89 -0.31
N GLY A 37 -14.42 -5.34 -0.86
CA GLY A 37 -15.80 -5.80 -0.69
C GLY A 37 -16.26 -6.76 -1.78
N ARG A 38 -16.99 -7.81 -1.36
CA ARG A 38 -17.77 -8.67 -2.26
C ARG A 38 -18.96 -9.22 -1.48
N GLU A 39 -20.15 -9.03 -2.07
CA GLU A 39 -21.43 -9.38 -1.44
C GLU A 39 -21.54 -8.72 -0.05
N GLU A 40 -21.69 -9.51 1.01
CA GLU A 40 -21.90 -9.06 2.38
C GLU A 40 -20.60 -8.97 3.19
N SER A 41 -19.46 -9.28 2.56
CA SER A 41 -18.16 -9.39 3.23
C SER A 41 -17.15 -8.35 2.74
N THR A 42 -16.28 -7.91 3.65
CA THR A 42 -15.12 -7.08 3.32
C THR A 42 -13.87 -7.67 3.97
N VAL A 43 -12.76 -7.66 3.22
CA VAL A 43 -11.44 -8.02 3.75
C VAL A 43 -10.56 -6.78 3.65
N THR A 44 -9.99 -6.36 4.77
CA THR A 44 -9.13 -5.17 4.84
C THR A 44 -7.71 -5.57 5.20
N GLY A 45 -6.72 -5.01 4.48
CA GLY A 45 -5.33 -5.32 4.74
C GLY A 45 -4.36 -4.50 3.91
N CYS A 46 -3.07 -4.79 4.12
CA CYS A 46 -2.01 -4.20 3.33
C CYS A 46 -1.95 -4.85 1.95
N VAL A 47 -1.88 -4.04 0.90
CA VAL A 47 -1.72 -4.54 -0.47
C VAL A 47 -0.32 -5.11 -0.63
N ARG A 48 -0.26 -6.35 -1.13
CA ARG A 48 0.97 -7.05 -1.50
C ARG A 48 0.98 -7.32 -3.00
N ARG A 49 1.91 -8.15 -3.45
CA ARG A 49 2.11 -8.41 -4.89
C ARG A 49 0.85 -9.05 -5.51
N SER A 50 0.71 -8.88 -6.83
CA SER A 50 -0.29 -9.55 -7.67
C SER A 50 -1.72 -8.98 -7.69
N VAL A 51 -1.90 -7.68 -7.41
CA VAL A 51 -3.19 -7.00 -7.63
C VAL A 51 -3.30 -6.50 -9.06
N ASN A 52 -4.41 -6.83 -9.73
CA ASN A 52 -4.74 -6.33 -11.06
C ASN A 52 -6.00 -5.46 -10.98
N VAL A 53 -5.99 -4.33 -11.69
CA VAL A 53 -7.20 -3.55 -11.93
C VAL A 53 -8.02 -4.27 -13.00
N TRP A 54 -9.29 -4.58 -12.70
CA TRP A 54 -10.17 -5.25 -13.66
C TRP A 54 -10.80 -4.27 -14.65
N HIS A 55 -11.66 -3.36 -14.17
CA HIS A 55 -12.32 -2.37 -15.03
C HIS A 55 -11.77 -0.96 -14.82
N LEU A 56 -11.75 -0.47 -13.57
CA LEU A 56 -11.35 0.90 -13.24
C LEU A 56 -10.72 0.94 -11.85
N LEU A 57 -9.69 1.77 -11.72
CA LEU A 57 -9.17 2.23 -10.44
C LEU A 57 -9.09 3.75 -10.50
N ALA A 58 -9.90 4.44 -9.70
CA ALA A 58 -9.80 5.89 -9.56
C ALA A 58 -8.88 6.22 -8.38
N VAL A 59 -7.83 7.01 -8.64
CA VAL A 59 -6.87 7.45 -7.60
C VAL A 59 -6.77 8.97 -7.64
N VAL A 60 -6.91 9.60 -6.49
CA VAL A 60 -6.60 11.02 -6.29
C VAL A 60 -5.33 11.10 -5.47
N THR A 61 -4.33 11.82 -5.98
CA THR A 61 -3.03 11.99 -5.32
C THR A 61 -2.80 13.45 -4.99
N PHE A 62 -2.31 13.70 -3.77
CA PHE A 62 -1.81 15.01 -3.36
C PHE A 62 -0.29 14.94 -3.22
N GLU A 63 0.40 15.84 -3.89
CA GLU A 63 1.84 15.96 -3.77
C GLU A 63 2.21 16.79 -2.54
N LEU A 64 3.18 16.28 -1.76
CA LEU A 64 3.78 17.01 -0.66
C LEU A 64 5.09 17.63 -1.15
N VAL A 65 5.06 18.94 -1.42
CA VAL A 65 6.26 19.70 -1.79
C VAL A 65 7.14 19.97 -0.56
N ASP A 66 8.44 20.17 -0.79
CA ASP A 66 9.45 20.47 0.23
C ASP A 66 9.53 19.44 1.39
N SER A 67 9.17 18.18 1.11
CA SER A 67 9.33 17.07 2.04
C SER A 67 10.65 16.32 1.83
N SER A 68 11.41 16.12 2.91
CA SER A 68 12.60 15.25 2.95
C SER A 68 12.28 13.81 3.31
N ALA A 69 11.01 13.49 3.54
CA ALA A 69 10.63 12.24 4.16
C ALA A 69 10.99 11.04 3.27
N CYS A 70 11.65 10.04 3.86
CA CYS A 70 12.15 8.88 3.14
C CYS A 70 11.89 7.59 3.93
N ARG A 71 11.83 6.46 3.23
CA ARG A 71 11.68 5.14 3.83
C ARG A 71 13.04 4.54 4.15
N MET A 72 13.30 4.38 5.44
CA MET A 72 14.53 3.81 5.97
C MET A 72 14.25 2.47 6.67
N PHE A 73 15.11 1.49 6.46
CA PHE A 73 14.98 0.19 7.13
C PHE A 73 15.32 0.33 8.61
N ASP A 74 14.38 -0.09 9.46
CA ASP A 74 14.53 -0.18 10.90
C ASP A 74 14.92 -1.62 11.27
N GLU A 75 16.11 -1.82 11.84
CA GLU A 75 16.62 -3.15 12.20
C GLU A 75 15.85 -3.81 13.34
N LEU A 76 15.33 -3.01 14.27
CA LEU A 76 14.59 -3.51 15.43
C LEU A 76 13.23 -4.07 15.01
N LEU A 77 12.56 -3.36 14.10
CA LEU A 77 11.21 -3.69 13.65
C LEU A 77 11.22 -4.56 12.39
N GLY A 78 12.32 -4.58 11.63
CA GLY A 78 12.45 -5.35 10.40
C GLY A 78 11.61 -4.82 9.23
N PHE A 79 11.26 -3.52 9.24
CA PHE A 79 10.44 -2.85 8.23
C PHE A 79 11.07 -1.54 7.76
N ALA A 80 10.72 -1.11 6.55
CA ALA A 80 11.05 0.23 6.07
C ALA A 80 10.00 1.25 6.53
N LEU A 81 10.39 2.14 7.44
CA LEU A 81 9.53 3.14 8.06
C LEU A 81 9.79 4.52 7.44
N ILE A 82 8.77 5.38 7.47
CA ILE A 82 8.91 6.77 7.03
C ILE A 82 9.66 7.54 8.12
N VAL A 83 10.78 8.13 7.74
CA VAL A 83 11.56 9.09 8.53
C VAL A 83 11.30 10.47 7.95
N PRO A 84 10.84 11.47 8.73
CA PRO A 84 10.59 12.83 8.26
C PRO A 84 11.82 13.53 7.67
#